data_AF-A0A8S0GX64-F1
#
_entry.id   AF-A0A8S0GX64-F1
#
_cell.length_a   1.000
_cell.length_b   1.000
_cell.length_c   1.000
_cell.angle_alpha   90.00
_cell.angle_beta   90.00
_cell.angle_gamma   90.00
#
_symmetry.space_group_name_H-M   'P 1'
#
loop_
_entity.id
_entity.type
_entity.pdbx_description
1 polymer ?
#
loop_
_entity_poly.entity_id
_entity_poly.type
_entity_poly.pdbx_seq_one_letter_code
_entity_poly.pdbx_strand_id
1 'polypeptide(L)'
;MTASGATQAARLEQVDALRGFALLGILAVNIWSFADPYYASSVSNPGYASSLDHLVRWLVSVFFETKFYLLFSFLFGYSFTLQMTSAERSGERFVPRMLRRQLALLVIGLIHGALLFYGEILSLYAVLGLVLLMLRGLSVRWAAALAALLISGTAALFLLFGITLLEAGLYTGAADGGPVLKDLALSGSALQTLAYNASHLLETASALWLLQGPAPWQCSCWAMWRGATSCWWRPTPSNRTWHGC
;
A
#
# COMPACT_ATOMS: atom_id res chain seq x y z
N MET A 1 -7.64 -0.37 47.80
CA MET A 1 -7.42 0.21 46.46
C MET A 1 -6.29 -0.58 45.79
N THR A 2 -6.62 -1.66 45.09
CA THR A 2 -5.64 -2.44 44.32
C THR A 2 -5.70 -1.98 42.87
N ALA A 3 -4.65 -1.28 42.44
CA ALA A 3 -4.46 -0.92 41.04
C ALA A 3 -4.21 -2.21 40.24
N SER A 4 -5.21 -2.64 39.48
CA SER A 4 -5.04 -3.63 38.41
C SER A 4 -4.27 -2.97 37.27
N GLY A 5 -2.94 -2.96 37.38
CA GLY A 5 -2.05 -2.62 36.29
C GLY A 5 -2.08 -3.76 35.28
N ALA A 6 -3.02 -3.72 34.34
CA ALA A 6 -2.99 -4.58 33.17
C ALA A 6 -1.62 -4.39 32.50
N THR A 7 -0.82 -5.46 32.45
CA THR A 7 0.48 -5.48 31.79
C THR A 7 0.24 -5.19 30.31
N GLN A 8 0.29 -3.91 29.93
CA GLN A 8 0.19 -3.48 28.55
C GLN A 8 1.34 -4.17 27.81
N ALA A 9 0.99 -5.05 26.86
CA ALA A 9 1.96 -5.66 25.97
C ALA A 9 2.90 -4.55 25.48
N ALA A 10 4.21 -4.69 25.75
CA ALA A 10 5.19 -3.66 25.47
C ALA A 10 5.01 -3.17 24.03
N ARG A 11 4.56 -1.92 23.87
CA ARG A 11 4.42 -1.31 22.55
C ARG A 11 5.81 -1.25 21.93
N LEU A 12 5.94 -1.74 20.71
CA LEU A 12 7.18 -1.64 19.97
C LEU A 12 7.26 -0.26 19.34
N GLU A 13 7.71 0.72 20.13
CA GLU A 13 7.79 2.12 19.73
C GLU A 13 8.57 2.31 18.41
N GLN A 14 9.60 1.49 18.17
CA GLN A 14 10.36 1.54 16.92
C GLN A 14 9.51 1.21 15.69
N VAL A 15 8.59 0.25 15.83
CA VAL A 15 7.70 -0.18 14.74
C VAL A 15 6.66 0.90 14.46
N ASP A 16 6.11 1.49 15.51
CA ASP A 16 5.12 2.56 15.38
C ASP A 16 5.74 3.85 14.81
N ALA A 17 6.96 4.22 15.22
CA ALA A 17 7.71 5.33 14.66
C ALA A 17 8.02 5.12 13.16
N LEU A 18 8.44 3.91 12.78
CA LEU A 18 8.73 3.57 11.38
C LEU A 18 7.46 3.56 10.52
N ARG A 19 6.29 3.21 11.07
CA ARG A 19 5.00 3.39 10.37
C ARG A 19 4.68 4.87 10.16
N GLY A 20 4.85 5.70 11.19
CA GLY A 20 4.63 7.14 11.09
C GLY A 20 5.54 7.77 10.03
N PHE A 21 6.82 7.41 10.03
CA PHE A 21 7.77 7.83 9.00
C PHE A 21 7.36 7.36 7.60
N ALA A 22 6.88 6.12 7.47
CA ALA A 22 6.40 5.60 6.20
C ALA A 22 5.19 6.41 5.67
N LEU A 23 4.25 6.75 6.56
CA LEU A 23 3.08 7.58 6.22
C LEU A 23 3.47 9.00 5.79
N LEU A 24 4.49 9.60 6.41
CA LEU A 24 5.00 10.92 5.99
C LEU A 24 5.57 10.89 4.57
N GLY A 25 6.31 9.84 4.21
CA GLY A 25 6.82 9.69 2.85
C GLY A 25 5.71 9.45 1.82
N ILE A 26 4.68 8.67 2.17
CA ILE A 26 3.48 8.50 1.33
C ILE A 26 2.77 9.84 1.13
N LEU A 27 2.60 10.63 2.20
CA LEU A 27 2.01 11.96 2.13
C LEU A 27 2.81 12.87 1.19
N ALA A 28 4.15 12.88 1.31
CA ALA A 28 5.02 13.71 0.48
C ALA A 28 4.81 13.45 -1.02
N VAL A 29 4.64 12.19 -1.43
CA VAL A 29 4.34 11.83 -2.83
C VAL A 29 2.91 12.22 -3.22
N ASN A 30 1.94 11.99 -2.33
CA ASN A 30 0.53 12.25 -2.65
C ASN A 30 0.21 13.74 -2.78
N ILE A 31 0.93 14.63 -2.08
CA ILE A 31 0.79 16.09 -2.25
C ILE A 31 0.94 16.49 -3.72
N TRP A 32 1.85 15.86 -4.46
CA TRP A 32 2.01 16.11 -5.90
C TRP A 32 0.79 15.68 -6.72
N SER A 33 0.16 14.58 -6.35
CA SER A 33 -1.05 14.11 -7.03
C SER A 33 -2.24 15.06 -6.87
N PHE A 34 -2.27 15.85 -5.80
CA PHE A 34 -3.25 16.92 -5.58
C PHE A 34 -2.83 18.25 -6.22
N ALA A 35 -1.53 18.57 -6.20
CA ALA A 35 -1.00 19.82 -6.71
C ALA A 35 -0.86 19.86 -8.24
N ASP A 36 -0.70 18.71 -8.90
CA ASP A 36 -0.54 18.61 -10.35
C ASP A 36 -1.72 17.82 -10.97
N PRO A 37 -2.64 18.51 -11.71
CA PRO A 37 -3.70 17.84 -12.47
C PRO A 37 -3.16 16.85 -13.50
N TYR A 38 -1.93 17.06 -14.00
CA TYR A 38 -1.26 16.21 -14.98
C TYR A 38 -0.51 15.04 -14.33
N TYR A 39 -0.54 14.90 -13.00
CA TYR A 39 0.06 13.76 -12.31
C TYR A 39 -0.53 12.44 -12.81
N ALA A 40 0.34 11.52 -13.24
CA ALA A 40 0.00 10.25 -13.91
C ALA A 40 -0.68 10.37 -15.28
N SER A 41 -0.61 11.52 -15.95
CA SER A 41 -1.02 11.68 -17.36
C SER A 41 0.16 11.47 -18.32
N SER A 42 -0.13 11.18 -19.58
CA SER A 42 0.87 11.06 -20.66
C SER A 42 1.43 12.40 -21.13
N VAL A 43 0.88 13.52 -20.63
CA VAL A 43 1.27 14.88 -21.01
C VAL A 43 1.96 15.56 -19.83
N SER A 44 3.08 16.22 -20.08
CA SER A 44 3.75 17.02 -19.05
C SER A 44 3.00 18.31 -18.80
N ASN A 45 2.87 18.71 -17.53
CA ASN A 45 2.22 19.97 -17.17
C ASN A 45 2.99 21.16 -17.80
N PRO A 46 2.34 21.98 -18.66
CA PRO A 46 2.99 23.12 -19.31
C PRO A 46 3.44 24.22 -18.34
N GLY A 47 2.92 24.24 -17.10
CA GLY A 47 3.30 25.18 -16.05
C GLY A 47 4.61 24.84 -15.32
N TYR A 48 5.15 23.63 -15.47
CA TYR A 48 6.41 23.19 -14.86
C TYR A 48 7.52 23.04 -15.89
N ALA A 49 7.88 24.15 -16.55
CA ALA A 49 8.86 24.17 -17.63
C ALA A 49 10.30 24.44 -17.18
N SER A 50 10.54 24.72 -15.89
CA SER A 50 11.89 25.05 -15.41
C SER A 50 12.74 23.80 -15.18
N SER A 51 14.05 23.91 -15.36
CA SER A 51 15.00 22.83 -15.07
C SER A 51 15.01 22.44 -13.59
N LEU A 52 14.68 23.38 -12.69
CA LEU A 52 14.56 23.15 -11.26
C LEU A 52 13.34 22.25 -10.97
N ASP A 53 12.21 22.51 -11.61
CA ASP A 53 11.00 21.69 -11.44
C ASP A 53 11.25 20.24 -11.86
N HIS A 54 11.94 20.04 -12.99
CA HIS A 54 12.33 18.71 -13.46
C HIS A 54 13.29 18.01 -12.49
N LEU A 55 14.28 18.74 -11.94
CA LEU A 55 15.21 18.17 -10.96
C LEU A 55 14.47 17.75 -9.68
N VAL A 56 13.59 18.59 -9.14
CA VAL A 56 12.82 18.26 -7.93
C VAL A 56 11.90 17.07 -8.17
N ARG A 57 11.18 17.04 -9.30
CA ARG A 57 10.33 15.90 -9.69
C ARG A 57 11.13 14.61 -9.81
N TRP A 58 12.31 14.69 -10.43
CA TRP A 58 13.21 13.54 -10.55
C TRP A 58 13.70 13.07 -9.17
N LEU A 59 14.10 13.97 -8.28
CA LEU A 59 14.49 13.60 -6.92
C LEU A 59 13.34 12.93 -6.15
N VAL A 60 12.12 13.48 -6.21
CA VAL A 60 10.95 12.90 -5.56
C VAL A 60 10.65 11.50 -6.11
N SER A 61 10.69 11.34 -7.45
CA SER A 61 10.47 10.05 -8.10
C SER A 61 11.54 9.01 -7.71
N VAL A 62 12.81 9.42 -7.69
CA VAL A 62 13.93 8.52 -7.38
C VAL A 62 13.98 8.13 -5.91
N PHE A 63 13.68 9.04 -4.98
CA PHE A 63 13.87 8.83 -3.55
C PHE A 63 12.60 8.46 -2.78
N PHE A 64 11.43 8.92 -3.21
CA PHE A 64 10.19 8.77 -2.44
C PHE A 64 9.17 7.87 -3.11
N GLU A 65 8.97 8.04 -4.42
CA GLU A 65 7.98 7.27 -5.17
C GLU A 65 8.25 5.76 -5.05
N THR A 66 7.20 4.97 -4.84
CA THR A 66 7.20 3.52 -4.59
C THR A 66 7.94 3.03 -3.32
N LYS A 67 9.04 3.66 -2.87
CA LYS A 67 9.85 3.15 -1.74
C LYS A 67 9.10 3.16 -0.41
N PHE A 68 8.41 4.26 -0.13
CA PHE A 68 7.63 4.38 1.11
C PHE A 68 6.41 3.45 1.12
N TYR A 69 5.86 3.13 -0.05
CA TYR A 69 4.81 2.10 -0.20
C TYR A 69 5.36 0.70 0.14
N LEU A 70 6.55 0.34 -0.34
CA LEU A 70 7.20 -0.92 0.00
C LEU A 70 7.50 -1.02 1.49
N LEU A 71 8.03 0.04 2.08
CA LEU A 71 8.31 0.11 3.51
C LEU A 71 7.03 -0.06 4.32
N PHE A 72 5.99 0.73 4.03
CA PHE A 72 4.72 0.63 4.73
C PHE A 72 4.12 -0.77 4.61
N SER A 73 4.20 -1.40 3.44
CA SER A 73 3.69 -2.76 3.28
C SER A 73 4.50 -3.82 4.03
N PHE A 74 5.82 -3.74 4.01
CA PHE A 74 6.65 -4.62 4.83
C PHE A 74 6.25 -4.52 6.31
N LEU A 75 6.07 -3.30 6.81
CA LEU A 75 5.61 -3.06 8.17
C LEU A 75 4.19 -3.58 8.39
N PHE A 76 3.29 -3.44 7.43
CA PHE A 76 1.92 -3.96 7.53
C PHE A 76 1.93 -5.48 7.73
N GLY A 77 2.65 -6.23 6.89
CA GLY A 77 2.78 -7.68 7.04
C GLY A 77 3.45 -8.08 8.35
N TYR A 78 4.48 -7.35 8.77
CA TYR A 78 5.13 -7.58 10.08
C TYR A 78 4.15 -7.37 11.25
N SER A 79 3.36 -6.31 11.19
CA SER A 79 2.34 -5.97 12.18
C SER A 79 1.23 -7.01 12.25
N PHE A 80 0.92 -7.65 11.12
CA PHE A 80 -0.05 -8.73 11.05
C PHE A 80 0.42 -9.93 11.88
N THR A 81 1.68 -10.36 11.72
CA THR A 81 2.26 -11.45 12.51
C THR A 81 2.29 -11.14 13.99
N LEU A 82 2.69 -9.93 14.38
CA LEU A 82 2.71 -9.53 15.79
C LEU A 82 1.31 -9.59 16.43
N GLN A 83 0.28 -9.13 15.72
CA GLN A 83 -1.10 -9.21 16.19
C GLN A 83 -1.58 -10.66 16.31
N MET A 84 -1.19 -11.52 15.37
CA MET A 84 -1.52 -12.95 15.40
C MET A 84 -0.89 -13.64 16.60
N THR A 85 0.43 -13.50 16.79
CA THR A 85 1.16 -14.08 17.92
C THR A 85 0.68 -13.51 19.25
N SER A 86 0.32 -12.22 19.32
CA SER A 86 -0.25 -11.63 20.54
C SER A 86 -1.59 -12.25 20.90
N ALA A 87 -2.47 -12.46 19.91
CA ALA A 87 -3.78 -13.06 20.14
C ALA A 87 -3.69 -14.54 20.56
N GLU A 88 -2.74 -15.28 19.99
CA GLU A 88 -2.42 -16.65 20.42
C GLU A 88 -1.98 -16.70 21.88
N ARG A 89 -1.15 -15.73 22.33
CA ARG A 89 -0.70 -15.65 23.73
C ARG A 89 -1.79 -15.25 24.71
N SER A 90 -2.71 -14.38 24.31
CA SER A 90 -3.81 -13.92 25.16
C SER A 90 -5.05 -14.83 25.13
N GLY A 91 -5.03 -15.90 24.31
CA GLY A 91 -6.18 -16.77 24.10
C GLY A 91 -7.34 -16.09 23.37
N GLU A 92 -7.10 -14.95 22.73
CA GLU A 92 -8.13 -14.19 22.02
C GLU A 92 -8.38 -14.74 20.61
N ARG A 93 -9.63 -14.60 20.14
CA ARG A 93 -10.01 -14.95 18.77
C ARG A 93 -9.46 -13.92 17.77
N PHE A 94 -8.27 -14.19 17.22
CA PHE A 94 -7.60 -13.35 16.21
C PHE A 94 -8.46 -13.06 14.96
N VAL A 95 -9.05 -14.10 14.37
CA VAL A 95 -9.74 -14.05 13.07
C VAL A 95 -10.90 -13.04 13.03
N PRO A 96 -11.91 -13.11 13.92
CA PRO A 96 -13.02 -12.15 13.90
C PRO A 96 -12.59 -10.72 14.25
N ARG A 97 -11.51 -10.55 15.02
CA ARG A 97 -10.95 -9.23 15.33
C ARG A 97 -10.30 -8.61 14.09
N MET A 98 -9.47 -9.38 13.39
CA MET A 98 -8.82 -8.94 12.17
C MET A 98 -9.83 -8.69 11.05
N LEU A 99 -10.83 -9.56 10.89
CA LEU A 99 -11.87 -9.40 9.86
C LEU A 99 -12.64 -8.08 10.03
N ARG A 100 -13.11 -7.77 11.24
CA ARG A 100 -13.80 -6.49 11.52
C ARG A 100 -12.92 -5.29 11.20
N ARG A 101 -11.63 -5.35 11.55
CA ARG A 101 -10.67 -4.28 11.26
C ARG A 101 -10.48 -4.07 9.76
N GLN A 102 -10.29 -5.15 9.01
CA GLN A 102 -10.10 -5.07 7.55
C GLN A 102 -11.38 -4.62 6.83
N LEU A 103 -12.56 -5.05 7.28
CA LEU A 103 -13.83 -4.56 6.72
C LEU A 103 -14.06 -3.09 7.02
N ALA A 104 -13.77 -2.63 8.24
CA ALA A 104 -13.83 -1.20 8.57
C ALA A 104 -12.85 -0.39 7.71
N LEU A 105 -11.63 -0.88 7.53
CA LEU A 105 -10.63 -0.23 6.68
C LEU A 105 -11.07 -0.18 5.21
N LEU A 106 -11.72 -1.25 4.71
CA LEU A 106 -12.26 -1.29 3.35
C LEU A 106 -13.36 -0.26 3.16
N VAL A 107 -14.31 -0.16 4.09
CA VAL A 107 -15.40 0.83 4.03
C VAL A 107 -14.84 2.24 4.06
N ILE A 108 -13.88 2.51 4.95
CA ILE A 108 -13.21 3.81 5.02
C ILE A 108 -12.47 4.11 3.71
N GLY A 109 -11.77 3.12 3.15
CA GLY A 109 -11.07 3.24 1.86
C GLY A 109 -12.02 3.58 0.71
N LEU A 110 -13.15 2.88 0.60
CA LEU A 110 -14.17 3.15 -0.43
C LEU A 110 -14.78 4.55 -0.30
N ILE A 111 -15.11 4.97 0.93
CA ILE A 111 -15.62 6.33 1.19
C ILE A 111 -14.56 7.37 0.85
N HIS A 112 -13.31 7.14 1.26
CA HIS A 112 -12.19 8.03 0.97
C HIS A 112 -11.91 8.12 -0.53
N GLY A 113 -11.95 7.00 -1.25
CA GLY A 113 -11.82 6.91 -2.70
C GLY A 113 -12.90 7.68 -3.44
N ALA A 114 -14.15 7.51 -3.00
CA ALA A 114 -15.30 8.18 -3.59
C ALA A 114 -15.30 9.70 -3.36
N LEU A 115 -14.98 10.12 -2.13
CA LEU A 115 -15.21 11.50 -1.70
C LEU A 115 -13.98 12.39 -1.81
N LEU A 116 -12.79 11.84 -1.59
CA LEU A 116 -11.58 12.64 -1.37
C LEU A 116 -10.54 12.41 -2.47
N PHE A 117 -10.17 11.16 -2.75
CA PHE A 117 -9.02 10.88 -3.59
C PHE A 117 -9.04 9.49 -4.23
N TYR A 118 -8.98 9.46 -5.57
CA TYR A 118 -8.99 8.22 -6.34
C TYR A 118 -7.78 7.31 -6.06
N GLY A 119 -6.60 7.86 -5.73
CA GLY A 119 -5.38 7.10 -5.42
C GLY A 119 -5.31 6.51 -4.00
N GLU A 120 -6.45 6.17 -3.40
CA GLU A 120 -6.51 5.67 -2.04
C GLU A 120 -5.87 4.28 -1.89
N ILE A 121 -5.07 4.11 -0.84
CA ILE A 121 -4.35 2.86 -0.58
C ILE A 121 -5.04 1.97 0.47
N LEU A 122 -6.07 2.48 1.15
CA LEU A 122 -6.69 1.81 2.28
C LEU A 122 -7.40 0.54 1.84
N SER A 123 -8.13 0.57 0.72
CA SER A 123 -8.80 -0.62 0.17
C SER A 123 -7.80 -1.70 -0.24
N LEU A 124 -6.66 -1.29 -0.82
CA LEU A 124 -5.56 -2.19 -1.19
C LEU A 124 -5.05 -2.93 0.06
N TYR A 125 -4.75 -2.20 1.14
CA TYR A 125 -4.30 -2.81 2.39
C TYR A 125 -5.41 -3.59 3.12
N ALA A 126 -6.67 -3.19 2.95
CA ALA A 126 -7.80 -3.92 3.50
C ALA A 126 -7.89 -5.33 2.91
N VAL A 127 -7.92 -5.42 1.58
CA VAL A 127 -7.94 -6.69 0.84
C VAL A 127 -6.64 -7.47 1.06
N LEU A 128 -5.47 -6.80 1.09
CA LEU A 128 -4.20 -7.47 1.41
C LEU A 128 -4.25 -8.15 2.78
N GLY A 129 -4.79 -7.51 3.81
CA GLY A 129 -4.93 -8.16 5.11
C GLY A 129 -5.96 -9.29 5.15
N LEU A 130 -7.01 -9.23 4.32
CA LEU A 130 -7.96 -10.35 4.15
C LEU A 130 -7.28 -11.56 3.49
N VAL A 131 -6.50 -11.30 2.45
CA VAL A 131 -5.68 -12.29 1.77
C VAL A 131 -4.69 -12.92 2.76
N LEU A 132 -3.93 -12.13 3.53
CA LEU A 132 -3.02 -12.67 4.54
C LEU A 132 -3.76 -13.51 5.58
N LEU A 133 -4.97 -13.10 5.96
CA LEU A 133 -5.83 -13.85 6.88
C LEU A 133 -6.26 -15.20 6.30
N MET A 134 -6.51 -15.29 5.00
CA MET A 134 -6.77 -16.56 4.29
C MET A 134 -5.50 -17.40 4.17
N LEU A 135 -4.36 -16.76 3.92
CA LEU A 135 -3.08 -17.44 3.67
C LEU A 135 -2.34 -17.89 4.93
N ARG A 136 -2.77 -17.46 6.12
CA ARG A 136 -2.08 -17.70 7.40
C ARG A 136 -1.79 -19.17 7.72
N GLY A 137 -2.56 -20.10 7.15
CA GLY A 137 -2.42 -21.54 7.37
C GLY A 137 -1.68 -22.30 6.27
N LEU A 138 -1.24 -21.64 5.19
CA LEU A 138 -0.50 -22.32 4.13
C LEU A 138 0.88 -22.73 4.61
N SER A 139 1.45 -23.79 4.04
CA SER A 139 2.86 -24.18 4.25
C SER A 139 3.81 -23.30 3.43
N VAL A 140 5.07 -23.17 3.87
CA VAL A 140 6.12 -22.32 3.26
C VAL A 140 6.20 -22.50 1.73
N ARG A 141 6.19 -23.76 1.28
CA ARG A 141 6.27 -24.12 -0.16
C ARG A 141 5.14 -23.53 -1.00
N TRP A 142 3.91 -23.53 -0.47
CA TRP A 142 2.74 -23.03 -1.19
C TRP A 142 2.68 -21.51 -1.16
N ALA A 143 3.10 -20.89 -0.06
CA ALA A 143 3.23 -19.44 -0.01
C ALA A 143 4.33 -18.92 -0.95
N ALA A 144 5.48 -19.61 -1.01
CA ALA A 144 6.54 -19.28 -1.96
C ALA A 144 6.09 -19.46 -3.42
N ALA A 145 5.37 -20.55 -3.72
CA ALA A 145 4.80 -20.79 -5.05
C ALA A 145 3.77 -19.71 -5.43
N LEU A 146 2.88 -19.34 -4.51
CA LEU A 146 1.90 -18.28 -4.75
C LEU A 146 2.57 -16.91 -4.93
N ALA A 147 3.59 -16.60 -4.13
CA ALA A 147 4.36 -15.37 -4.30
C ALA A 147 5.07 -15.34 -5.67
N ALA A 148 5.71 -16.44 -6.08
CA ALA A 148 6.35 -16.55 -7.39
C ALA A 148 5.34 -16.44 -8.54
N LEU A 149 4.17 -17.07 -8.42
CA LEU A 149 3.08 -16.96 -9.40
C LEU A 149 2.61 -15.52 -9.54
N LEU A 150 2.39 -14.81 -8.43
CA LEU A 150 1.96 -13.42 -8.44
C LEU A 150 3.03 -12.49 -9.02
N ILE A 151 4.31 -12.68 -8.66
CA ILE A 151 5.43 -11.93 -9.25
C ILE A 151 5.45 -12.11 -10.76
N SER A 152 5.40 -13.37 -11.20
CA SER A 152 5.49 -13.72 -12.62
C SER A 152 4.28 -13.21 -13.39
N GLY A 153 3.08 -13.34 -12.81
CA GLY A 153 1.83 -12.84 -13.39
C GLY A 153 1.81 -11.33 -13.52
N THR A 154 2.24 -10.61 -12.49
CA THR A 154 2.40 -9.15 -12.54
C THR A 154 3.42 -8.72 -13.58
N ALA A 155 4.60 -9.34 -13.61
CA ALA A 155 5.63 -9.01 -14.59
C ALA A 155 5.12 -9.24 -16.02
N ALA A 156 4.40 -10.35 -16.27
CA ALA A 156 3.78 -10.64 -17.55
C ALA A 156 2.70 -9.62 -17.92
N LEU A 157 1.87 -9.19 -16.98
CA LEU A 157 0.85 -8.16 -17.20
C LEU A 157 1.48 -6.81 -17.54
N PHE A 158 2.53 -6.39 -16.83
CA PHE A 158 3.26 -5.16 -17.15
C PHE A 158 3.93 -5.23 -18.52
N LEU A 159 4.50 -6.37 -18.87
CA LEU A 159 5.12 -6.59 -20.17
C LEU A 159 4.07 -6.55 -21.29
N LEU A 160 2.92 -7.20 -21.10
CA LEU A 160 1.80 -7.14 -22.03
C LEU A 160 1.27 -5.71 -22.17
N PHE A 161 1.07 -5.00 -21.05
CA PHE A 161 0.63 -3.61 -21.06
C PHE A 161 1.62 -2.71 -21.83
N GLY A 162 2.93 -2.86 -21.57
CA GLY A 162 3.98 -2.16 -22.32
C GLY A 162 3.95 -2.44 -23.82
N ILE A 163 3.74 -3.70 -24.22
CA ILE A 163 3.59 -4.10 -25.63
C ILE A 163 2.35 -3.42 -26.24
N THR A 164 1.20 -3.49 -25.57
CA THR A 164 -0.05 -2.87 -26.08
C THR A 164 0.07 -1.36 -26.25
N LEU A 165 0.79 -0.67 -25.35
CA LEU A 165 1.05 0.76 -25.47
C LEU A 165 2.01 1.08 -26.62
N LEU A 166 2.99 0.21 -26.87
CA LEU A 166 3.92 0.35 -27.99
C LEU A 166 3.19 0.16 -29.33
N GLU A 167 2.31 -0.84 -29.42
CA GLU A 167 1.45 -1.10 -30.58
C GLU A 167 0.44 0.03 -30.81
N ALA A 168 -0.11 0.61 -29.74
CA ALA A 168 -1.01 1.75 -29.81
C ALA A 168 -0.34 3.07 -30.21
N GLY A 169 0.99 3.11 -30.37
CA GLY A 169 1.73 4.31 -30.77
C GLY A 169 1.79 5.41 -29.71
N LEU A 170 1.36 5.13 -28.47
CA LEU A 170 1.30 6.12 -27.38
C LEU A 170 2.67 6.63 -26.93
N TYR A 171 3.76 5.92 -27.31
CA TYR A 171 5.14 6.31 -27.06
C TYR A 171 5.85 6.92 -28.29
N THR A 172 5.23 6.92 -29.47
CA THR A 172 5.86 7.34 -30.74
C THR A 172 5.32 8.66 -31.31
N GLY A 173 4.31 9.31 -30.73
CA GLY A 173 3.92 10.65 -31.14
C GLY A 173 2.63 11.19 -30.51
N ALA A 174 2.69 12.49 -30.16
CA ALA A 174 1.63 13.44 -29.77
C ALA A 174 0.34 12.84 -29.17
N ALA A 175 0.30 12.76 -27.84
CA ALA A 175 -0.99 12.73 -27.14
C ALA A 175 -1.72 14.05 -27.43
N ASP A 176 -2.85 13.96 -28.14
CA ASP A 176 -3.72 15.10 -28.39
C ASP A 176 -4.12 15.76 -27.06
N GLY A 177 -3.81 17.05 -26.96
CA GLY A 177 -4.05 17.90 -25.80
C GLY A 177 -5.53 18.22 -25.59
N GLY A 178 -6.36 17.21 -25.39
CA GLY A 178 -7.68 17.36 -24.81
C GLY A 178 -7.56 17.75 -23.33
N PRO A 179 -8.46 18.59 -22.81
CA PRO A 179 -8.41 19.03 -21.42
C PRO A 179 -8.40 17.80 -20.53
N VAL A 180 -7.38 17.68 -19.67
CA VAL A 180 -7.31 16.60 -18.69
C VAL A 180 -8.64 16.66 -17.93
N LEU A 181 -9.51 15.66 -18.08
CA LEU A 181 -10.85 15.66 -17.45
C LEU A 181 -10.78 15.97 -15.95
N LYS A 182 -9.65 15.64 -15.32
CA LYS A 182 -9.26 16.00 -13.96
C LYS A 182 -9.08 17.51 -13.74
N ASP A 183 -8.45 18.24 -14.65
CA ASP A 183 -8.29 19.70 -14.58
C ASP A 183 -9.65 20.42 -14.67
N LEU A 184 -10.53 19.97 -15.57
CA LEU A 184 -11.91 20.46 -15.65
C LEU A 184 -12.76 20.09 -14.42
N ALA A 185 -12.53 18.91 -13.82
CA ALA A 185 -13.25 18.47 -12.63
C ALA A 185 -12.75 19.13 -11.33
N LEU A 186 -11.48 19.53 -11.26
CA LEU A 186 -10.87 20.21 -10.11
C LEU A 186 -11.05 21.73 -10.16
N SER A 187 -11.14 22.32 -11.35
CA SER A 187 -11.48 23.74 -11.54
C SER A 187 -12.98 24.02 -11.44
N GLY A 188 -13.80 22.96 -11.45
CA GLY A 188 -15.26 23.00 -11.36
C GLY A 188 -15.83 23.08 -9.93
N SER A 189 -17.11 22.77 -9.80
CA SER A 189 -17.80 22.70 -8.50
C SER A 189 -17.40 21.45 -7.70
N ALA A 190 -17.50 21.50 -6.37
CA ALA A 190 -17.22 20.34 -5.51
C ALA A 190 -17.99 19.08 -5.95
N LEU A 191 -19.23 19.23 -6.41
CA LEU A 191 -20.04 18.10 -6.89
C LEU A 191 -19.44 17.45 -8.15
N GLN A 192 -18.81 18.22 -9.04
CA GLN A 192 -18.14 17.69 -10.23
C GLN A 192 -16.88 16.90 -9.86
N THR A 193 -16.11 17.36 -8.86
CA THR A 193 -14.96 16.60 -8.32
C THR A 193 -15.41 15.28 -7.69
N LEU A 194 -16.48 15.28 -6.90
CA LEU A 194 -17.04 14.05 -6.32
C LEU A 194 -17.53 13.09 -7.41
N ALA A 195 -18.24 13.59 -8.42
CA ALA A 195 -18.72 12.78 -9.53
C ALA A 195 -17.57 12.18 -10.35
N TYR A 196 -16.49 12.95 -10.55
CA TYR A 196 -15.27 12.48 -11.21
C TYR A 196 -14.60 11.35 -10.42
N ASN A 197 -14.34 11.56 -9.12
CA ASN A 197 -13.75 10.55 -8.25
C ASN A 197 -14.60 9.27 -8.20
N ALA A 198 -15.91 9.40 -8.04
CA ALA A 198 -16.83 8.26 -7.94
C ALA A 198 -16.91 7.46 -9.26
N SER A 199 -16.88 8.12 -10.42
CA SER A 199 -16.93 7.44 -11.72
C SER A 199 -15.64 6.71 -12.07
N HIS A 200 -14.49 7.22 -11.62
CA HIS A 200 -13.17 6.62 -11.88
C HIS A 200 -12.71 5.66 -10.78
N LEU A 201 -13.52 5.42 -9.74
CA LEU A 201 -13.19 4.55 -8.61
C LEU A 201 -12.77 3.13 -9.06
N LEU A 202 -13.56 2.50 -9.92
CA LEU A 202 -13.31 1.13 -10.36
C LEU A 202 -12.06 1.02 -11.23
N GLU A 203 -11.91 1.94 -12.18
CA GLU A 203 -10.74 2.02 -13.03
C GLU A 203 -9.47 2.27 -12.20
N THR A 204 -9.52 3.24 -11.29
CA THR A 204 -8.37 3.56 -10.43
C THR A 204 -8.06 2.41 -9.46
N ALA A 205 -9.06 1.82 -8.83
CA ALA A 205 -8.85 0.67 -7.95
C ALA A 205 -8.19 -0.49 -8.72
N SER A 206 -8.62 -0.75 -9.95
CA SER A 206 -8.02 -1.78 -10.81
C SER A 206 -6.58 -1.44 -11.19
N ALA A 207 -6.29 -0.18 -11.56
CA ALA A 207 -4.96 0.30 -11.88
C ALA A 207 -4.03 0.23 -10.65
N LEU A 208 -4.50 0.64 -9.47
CA LEU A 208 -3.76 0.51 -8.21
C LEU A 208 -3.47 -0.95 -7.88
N TRP A 209 -4.43 -1.84 -8.07
CA TRP A 209 -4.22 -3.27 -7.84
C TRP A 209 -3.23 -3.90 -8.81
N LEU A 210 -3.25 -3.51 -10.08
CA LEU A 210 -2.34 -4.01 -11.10
C LEU A 210 -0.93 -3.44 -10.92
N LEU A 211 -0.83 -2.12 -10.76
CA LEU A 211 0.44 -1.40 -10.73
C LEU A 211 1.11 -1.47 -9.37
N GLN A 212 0.34 -1.35 -8.30
CA GLN A 212 0.86 -1.21 -6.94
C GLN A 212 0.55 -2.41 -6.06
N GLY A 213 -0.52 -3.17 -6.26
CA GLY A 213 -0.89 -4.32 -5.41
C GLY A 213 0.19 -5.42 -5.24
N PRO A 214 0.96 -5.80 -6.27
CA PRO A 214 1.82 -6.98 -6.20
C PRO A 214 3.02 -6.83 -5.27
N ALA A 215 3.68 -5.66 -5.26
CA ALA A 215 4.89 -5.47 -4.47
C ALA A 215 4.60 -5.39 -2.94
N PRO A 216 3.60 -4.63 -2.47
CA PRO A 216 3.07 -4.70 -1.13
C PRO A 216 2.67 -6.12 -0.73
N TRP A 217 2.00 -6.86 -1.60
CA TRP A 217 1.64 -8.24 -1.30
C TRP A 217 2.86 -9.09 -0.99
N GLN A 218 3.89 -9.02 -1.85
CA GLN A 218 5.13 -9.77 -1.69
C GLN A 218 5.85 -9.39 -0.39
N CYS A 219 6.05 -8.09 -0.13
CA CYS A 219 6.69 -7.60 1.09
C CYS A 219 5.94 -8.04 2.34
N SER A 220 4.61 -7.93 2.34
CA SER A 220 3.78 -8.32 3.48
C SER A 220 3.80 -9.82 3.74
N CYS A 221 3.68 -10.64 2.68
CA CYS A 221 3.80 -12.08 2.81
C CYS A 221 5.19 -12.47 3.31
N TRP A 222 6.24 -11.92 2.71
CA TRP A 222 7.61 -12.22 3.11
C TRP A 222 7.90 -11.81 4.56
N ALA A 223 7.42 -10.63 4.99
CA ALA A 223 7.50 -10.17 6.37
C ALA A 223 6.74 -11.11 7.32
N MET A 224 5.53 -11.52 6.94
CA MET A 224 4.72 -12.44 7.73
C MET A 224 5.45 -13.78 7.95
N TRP A 225 6.03 -14.30 6.87
CA TRP A 225 6.74 -15.58 6.84
C TRP A 225 8.08 -15.55 7.58
N ARG A 226 8.88 -14.49 7.41
CA ARG A 226 10.10 -14.30 8.21
C ARG A 226 9.78 -14.14 9.68
N GLY A 227 8.76 -13.36 10.02
CA GLY A 227 8.29 -13.23 11.40
C GLY A 227 7.83 -14.56 12.02
N ALA A 228 7.23 -15.45 11.23
CA ALA A 228 6.80 -16.78 11.68
C ALA A 228 7.94 -17.81 11.83
N THR A 229 9.04 -17.64 11.08
CA THR A 229 10.15 -18.62 11.00
C THR A 229 11.40 -18.21 11.78
N SER A 230 11.59 -16.93 12.08
CA SER A 230 12.77 -16.45 12.81
C SER A 230 12.77 -16.92 14.27
N CYS A 231 13.80 -17.68 14.67
CA CYS A 231 14.08 -18.07 16.06
C CYS A 231 14.25 -16.87 17.00
N TRP A 232 14.65 -15.71 16.47
CA TRP A 232 14.87 -14.46 17.21
C TRP A 232 13.67 -13.97 18.05
N TRP A 233 12.45 -14.42 17.75
CA TRP A 233 11.23 -13.91 18.38
C TRP A 233 10.34 -14.99 19.01
N ARG A 234 10.79 -16.26 19.03
CA ARG A 234 10.19 -17.28 19.89
C ARG A 234 10.70 -17.04 21.31
N PRO A 235 9.86 -16.66 22.27
CA PRO A 235 10.32 -16.50 23.64
C PRO A 235 10.72 -17.87 24.16
N THR A 236 11.96 -17.99 24.64
CA THR A 236 12.32 -19.09 25.55
C THR A 236 11.44 -19.00 26.80
N PRO A 237 10.91 -20.11 27.34
CA PRO A 237 9.96 -20.09 28.44
C PRO A 237 10.47 -19.46 29.75
N SER A 238 11.77 -19.20 29.89
CA SER A 238 12.37 -18.90 31.19
C SER A 238 13.32 -17.70 31.27
N ASN A 239 13.57 -16.91 30.22
CA ASN A 239 14.30 -15.66 30.45
C ASN A 239 14.05 -14.56 29.42
N ARG A 240 13.91 -13.35 29.96
CA ARG A 240 13.61 -12.09 29.29
C ARG A 240 14.91 -11.43 28.78
N THR A 241 15.80 -12.22 28.18
CA THR A 241 17.06 -11.71 27.60
C THR A 241 17.14 -12.11 26.13
N TRP A 242 17.28 -11.10 25.29
CA TRP A 242 17.52 -11.24 23.86
C TRP A 242 18.94 -11.76 23.66
N HIS A 243 19.09 -13.07 23.47
CA HIS A 243 20.35 -13.62 22.94
C HIS A 243 20.15 -13.96 21.48
N GLY A 244 20.88 -13.24 20.62
CA GLY A 244 21.12 -13.64 19.25
C GLY A 244 22.03 -14.87 19.21
N CYS A 245 21.94 -15.64 18.12
CA CYS A 245 23.04 -16.51 17.71
C CYS A 245 24.26 -15.67 17.35
#